data_AF-A0A3C1JCS1-F1
#
_entry.id   AF-A0A3C1JCS1-F1
#
_cell.length_a   1.000
_cell.length_b   1.000
_cell.length_c   1.000
_cell.angle_alpha   90.00
_cell.angle_beta   90.00
_cell.angle_gamma   90.00
#
_symmetry.space_group_name_H-M   'P 1'
#
loop_
_entity.id
_entity.type
_entity.pdbx_description
1 polymer ?
#
loop_
_entity_poly.entity_id
_entity_poly.type
_entity_poly.pdbx_seq_one_letter_code
_entity_poly.pdbx_strand_id
1 'polypeptide(L)'
;MLKKTRNLRLAALGVICAAGFVFAWQNVQAVRLGYNIEKLRREIKDLENANTYLKKEIQVSLSPEKLEAEASRLGMVYPEPGSIVILDGKPEAENAGRGWLARLFRHNKAS
;
A
#
# COMPACT_ATOMS: atom_id res chain seq x y z
N MET A 1 46.61 34.01 40.73
CA MET A 1 45.77 32.78 40.80
C MET A 1 44.30 33.00 40.40
N LEU A 2 43.71 34.20 40.54
CA LEU A 2 42.30 34.49 40.17
C LEU A 2 41.93 34.35 38.67
N LYS A 3 42.87 34.55 37.73
CA LYS A 3 42.59 34.42 36.28
C LYS A 3 42.31 32.96 35.86
N LYS A 4 43.03 32.00 36.47
CA LYS A 4 42.91 30.57 36.12
C LYS A 4 41.56 29.99 36.56
N THR A 5 41.08 30.36 37.75
CA THR A 5 39.76 29.94 38.27
C THR A 5 38.61 30.56 37.47
N ARG A 6 38.75 31.83 37.04
CA ARG A 6 37.77 32.48 36.15
C ARG A 6 37.66 31.77 34.80
N ASN A 7 38.79 31.44 34.17
CA ASN A 7 38.77 30.73 32.89
C ASN A 7 38.18 29.31 33.02
N LEU A 8 38.44 28.62 34.14
CA LEU A 8 37.85 27.31 34.42
C LEU A 8 36.32 27.38 34.57
N ARG A 9 35.82 28.40 35.27
CA ARG A 9 34.38 28.63 35.43
C ARG A 9 33.70 28.95 34.10
N LEU A 10 34.34 29.75 33.25
CA LEU A 10 33.82 30.05 31.91
C LEU A 10 33.81 28.81 31.02
N ALA A 11 34.84 27.97 31.09
CA ALA A 11 34.87 26.70 30.37
C ALA A 11 33.77 25.74 30.84
N ALA A 12 33.57 25.61 32.17
CA ALA A 12 32.50 24.80 32.73
C ALA A 12 31.11 25.31 32.30
N LEU A 13 30.90 26.63 32.31
CA LEU A 13 29.65 27.23 31.82
C LEU A 13 29.43 26.93 30.34
N GLY A 14 30.48 27.05 29.51
CA GLY A 14 30.42 26.71 28.09
C GLY A 14 30.02 25.26 27.84
N VAL A 15 30.57 24.32 28.61
CA VAL A 15 30.22 22.89 28.52
C VAL A 15 28.76 22.66 28.91
N ILE A 16 28.28 23.28 29.99
CA ILE A 16 26.88 23.16 30.44
C ILE A 16 25.93 23.72 29.37
N CYS A 17 26.24 24.88 28.79
CA CYS A 17 25.45 25.45 27.70
C CYS A 17 25.42 24.53 26.48
N ALA A 18 26.57 24.00 26.05
CA ALA A 18 26.66 23.09 24.92
C ALA A 18 25.84 21.81 25.15
N ALA A 19 25.91 21.22 26.35
CA ALA A 19 25.09 20.07 26.72
C ALA A 19 23.59 20.39 26.66
N GLY A 20 23.18 21.56 27.15
CA GLY A 20 21.79 22.03 27.07
C GLY A 20 21.30 22.17 25.63
N PHE A 21 22.13 22.71 24.73
CA PHE A 21 21.81 22.82 23.30
C PHE A 21 21.66 21.45 22.63
N VAL A 22 22.56 20.51 22.91
CA VAL A 22 22.47 19.13 22.37
C VAL A 22 21.21 18.45 22.86
N PHE A 23 20.86 18.61 24.14
CA PHE A 23 19.63 18.05 24.70
C PHE A 23 18.39 18.64 24.03
N ALA A 24 18.32 19.97 23.88
CA ALA A 24 17.22 20.64 23.18
C ALA A 24 17.11 20.16 21.73
N TRP A 25 18.24 20.04 21.02
CA TRP A 25 18.29 19.52 19.66
C TRP A 25 17.75 18.09 19.55
N GLN A 26 18.16 17.20 20.46
CA GLN A 26 17.67 15.82 20.50
C GLN A 26 16.16 15.76 20.73
N ASN A 27 15.62 16.60 21.62
CA ASN A 27 14.18 16.66 21.87
C ASN A 27 13.42 17.12 20.62
N VAL A 28 13.90 18.15 19.92
CA VAL A 28 13.28 18.62 18.65
C VAL A 28 13.29 17.52 17.59
N GLN A 29 14.40 16.79 17.46
CA GLN A 29 14.52 15.69 16.51
C GLN A 29 13.61 14.51 16.86
N ALA A 30 13.53 14.15 18.14
CA ALA A 30 12.64 13.09 18.62
C ALA A 30 11.18 13.42 18.33
N VAL A 31 10.76 14.66 18.58
CA VAL A 31 9.41 15.14 18.27
C VAL A 31 9.12 15.06 16.77
N ARG A 32 10.04 15.54 15.92
CA ARG A 32 9.89 15.45 14.46
C ARG A 32 9.75 13.99 13.99
N LEU A 33 10.56 13.09 14.54
CA LEU A 33 10.48 11.67 14.22
C LEU A 33 9.14 11.07 14.66
N GLY A 34 8.65 11.43 15.85
CA GLY A 34 7.33 11.03 16.35
C GLY A 34 6.21 11.45 15.41
N TYR A 35 6.23 12.68 14.90
CA TYR A 35 5.25 13.13 13.90
C TYR A 35 5.32 12.33 12.59
N ASN A 36 6.51 12.02 12.10
CA ASN A 36 6.67 11.21 10.90
C ASN A 36 6.13 9.78 11.08
N ILE A 37 6.40 9.16 12.23
CA ILE A 37 5.87 7.85 12.58
C ILE A 37 4.34 7.89 12.64
N GLU A 38 3.78 8.88 13.33
CA GLU A 38 2.33 9.03 13.46
C GLU A 38 1.66 9.29 12.09
N LYS A 39 2.30 10.06 11.21
CA LYS A 39 1.84 10.25 9.84
C LYS A 39 1.80 8.93 9.06
N LEU A 40 2.90 8.18 9.07
CA LEU A 40 2.97 6.87 8.40
C LEU A 40 1.95 5.89 8.96
N ARG A 41 1.77 5.88 10.29
CA ARG A 41 0.79 5.02 10.95
C ARG A 41 -0.64 5.32 10.50
N ARG A 42 -0.97 6.60 10.31
CA ARG A 42 -2.27 7.02 9.76
C ARG A 42 -2.45 6.55 8.33
N GLU A 43 -1.44 6.75 7.50
CA GLU A 43 -1.47 6.32 6.10
C GLU A 43 -1.67 4.80 5.95
N ILE A 44 -0.97 4.00 6.76
CA ILE A 44 -1.17 2.54 6.80
C ILE A 44 -2.62 2.20 7.18
N LYS A 45 -3.16 2.83 8.22
CA LYS A 45 -4.52 2.59 8.68
C LYS A 45 -5.56 2.97 7.61
N ASP A 46 -5.34 4.08 6.90
CA ASP A 46 -6.22 4.52 5.82
C ASP A 46 -6.21 3.53 4.66
N LEU A 47 -5.02 3.03 4.28
CA LEU A 47 -4.87 1.99 3.26
C LEU A 47 -5.53 0.67 3.66
N GLU A 48 -5.38 0.23 4.92
CA GLU A 48 -6.03 -0.97 5.44
C GLU A 48 -7.56 -0.83 5.39
N ASN A 49 -8.10 0.30 5.85
CA ASN A 49 -9.52 0.58 5.79
C ASN A 49 -10.06 0.57 4.35
N ALA A 50 -9.34 1.20 3.42
CA ALA A 50 -9.69 1.20 2.00
C ALA A 50 -9.68 -0.22 1.42
N ASN A 51 -8.67 -1.02 1.75
CA ASN A 51 -8.59 -2.41 1.31
C ASN A 51 -9.76 -3.25 1.83
N THR A 52 -10.08 -3.12 3.12
CA THR A 52 -11.23 -3.80 3.73
C THR A 52 -12.55 -3.37 3.08
N TYR A 53 -12.72 -2.09 2.81
CA TYR A 53 -13.91 -1.57 2.12
C TYR A 53 -14.05 -2.16 0.72
N LEU A 54 -13.00 -2.09 -0.09
CA LEU A 54 -12.99 -2.62 -1.46
C LEU A 54 -13.26 -4.13 -1.48
N LYS A 55 -12.70 -4.91 -0.54
CA LYS A 55 -12.99 -6.34 -0.42
C LYS A 55 -14.47 -6.61 -0.16
N LYS A 56 -15.10 -5.81 0.72
CA LYS A 56 -16.55 -5.92 0.96
C LYS A 56 -17.34 -5.57 -0.29
N GLU A 57 -16.95 -4.52 -1.01
CA GLU A 57 -17.61 -4.12 -2.25
C GLU A 57 -17.52 -5.20 -3.33
N ILE A 58 -16.36 -5.85 -3.46
CA ILE A 58 -16.18 -7.00 -4.35
C ILE A 58 -17.10 -8.15 -3.92
N GLN A 59 -17.13 -8.50 -2.64
CA GLN A 59 -18.01 -9.57 -2.13
C GLN A 59 -19.48 -9.27 -2.37
N VAL A 60 -19.91 -8.03 -2.17
CA VAL A 60 -21.28 -7.58 -2.46
C VAL A 60 -21.56 -7.62 -3.96
N SER A 61 -20.60 -7.22 -4.80
CA SER A 61 -20.77 -7.21 -6.25
C SER A 61 -20.83 -8.63 -6.84
N LEU A 62 -20.08 -9.56 -6.24
CA LEU A 62 -20.09 -10.98 -6.57
C LEU A 62 -21.13 -11.77 -5.75
N SER A 63 -22.01 -11.09 -5.01
CA SER A 63 -23.03 -11.80 -4.23
C SER A 63 -24.00 -12.49 -5.19
N PRO A 64 -24.44 -13.72 -4.88
CA PRO A 64 -25.38 -14.45 -5.74
C PRO A 64 -26.62 -13.63 -6.07
N GLU A 65 -27.16 -12.87 -5.12
CA GLU A 65 -28.36 -12.06 -5.34
C GLU A 65 -28.13 -10.96 -6.37
N LYS A 66 -26.96 -10.30 -6.35
CA LYS A 66 -26.63 -9.29 -7.36
C LYS A 66 -26.35 -9.91 -8.72
N LEU A 67 -25.65 -11.04 -8.76
CA LEU A 67 -25.36 -11.75 -10.00
C LEU A 67 -26.64 -12.28 -10.65
N GLU A 68 -27.57 -12.85 -9.88
CA GLU A 68 -28.87 -13.32 -10.37
C GLU A 68 -29.73 -12.16 -10.88
N ALA A 69 -29.74 -11.03 -10.16
CA ALA A 69 -30.47 -9.84 -10.60
C ALA A 69 -29.94 -9.29 -11.92
N GLU A 70 -28.63 -9.29 -12.13
CA GLU A 70 -28.02 -8.84 -13.39
C GLU A 70 -28.21 -9.86 -14.52
N ALA A 71 -28.02 -11.15 -14.23
CA ALA A 71 -28.28 -12.23 -15.18
C ALA A 71 -29.73 -12.19 -15.69
N SER A 72 -30.69 -11.94 -14.79
CA SER A 72 -32.10 -11.77 -15.14
C SER A 72 -32.33 -10.56 -16.06
N ARG A 73 -31.66 -9.43 -15.83
CA ARG A 73 -31.73 -8.26 -16.74
C ARG A 73 -31.15 -8.54 -18.12
N LEU A 74 -30.12 -9.37 -18.19
CA LEU A 74 -29.50 -9.82 -19.44
C LEU A 74 -30.36 -10.88 -20.16
N GLY A 75 -31.50 -11.29 -19.60
CA GLY A 75 -32.37 -12.32 -20.16
C GLY A 75 -31.80 -13.73 -20.03
N MET A 76 -30.82 -13.94 -19.16
CA MET A 76 -30.29 -15.27 -18.87
C MET A 76 -31.33 -16.07 -18.10
N VAL A 77 -31.45 -17.34 -18.44
CA VAL A 77 -32.36 -18.30 -17.80
C VAL A 77 -31.56 -19.46 -17.24
N TYR A 78 -32.07 -20.05 -16.15
CA TYR A 78 -31.42 -21.20 -15.55
C TYR A 78 -31.46 -22.38 -16.53
N PRO A 79 -30.34 -23.07 -16.78
CA PRO A 79 -30.33 -24.24 -17.65
C PRO A 79 -31.13 -25.39 -17.02
N GLU A 80 -31.78 -26.21 -17.86
CA GLU A 80 -32.49 -27.39 -17.37
C GLU A 80 -31.53 -28.42 -16.77
N PRO A 81 -31.93 -29.16 -15.71
CA PRO A 81 -31.09 -30.21 -15.12
C PRO A 81 -30.63 -31.22 -16.18
N GLY A 82 -29.31 -31.36 -16.36
CA GLY A 82 -28.70 -32.30 -17.32
C GLY A 82 -28.27 -31.70 -18.67
N SER A 83 -28.54 -30.42 -18.92
CA SER A 83 -28.12 -29.72 -20.16
C SER A 83 -26.69 -29.14 -20.11
N ILE A 84 -25.99 -29.30 -18.99
CA ILE A 84 -24.62 -28.78 -18.78
C ILE A 84 -23.62 -29.81 -19.28
N VAL A 85 -22.89 -29.48 -20.34
CA VAL A 85 -21.76 -30.27 -20.84
C VAL A 85 -20.45 -29.59 -20.43
N ILE A 86 -19.69 -30.22 -19.53
CA ILE A 86 -18.33 -29.77 -19.18
C ILE A 86 -17.41 -30.23 -20.31
N LEU A 87 -16.84 -29.28 -21.05
CA LEU A 87 -15.83 -29.60 -22.04
C LEU A 87 -14.51 -29.85 -21.30
N ASP A 88 -13.97 -31.07 -21.37
CA ASP A 88 -12.60 -31.43 -20.95
C ASP A 88 -11.59 -30.79 -21.93
N GLY A 89 -11.58 -29.46 -21.97
CA GLY A 89 -10.61 -28.67 -22.70
C GLY A 89 -9.60 -28.13 -21.71
N LYS A 90 -8.33 -28.51 -21.83
CA LYS A 90 -7.24 -27.69 -21.30
C LYS A 90 -7.54 -26.23 -21.68
N PRO A 91 -7.61 -25.30 -20.72
CA PRO A 91 -7.97 -23.93 -21.06
C PRO A 91 -6.95 -23.37 -22.04
N GLU A 92 -7.38 -23.08 -23.27
CA GLU A 92 -6.57 -22.36 -24.27
C GLU A 92 -6.08 -21.00 -23.73
N ALA A 93 -6.67 -20.53 -22.62
CA ALA A 93 -6.29 -19.34 -21.88
C ALA A 93 -4.83 -19.34 -21.37
N GLU A 94 -4.19 -20.49 -21.14
CA GLU A 94 -2.75 -20.54 -20.79
C GLU A 94 -1.87 -19.96 -21.92
N ASN A 95 -2.24 -20.23 -23.17
CA ASN A 95 -1.50 -19.78 -24.36
C ASN A 95 -2.06 -18.46 -24.94
N ALA A 96 -3.33 -18.16 -24.72
CA ALA A 96 -3.96 -16.95 -25.24
C ALA A 96 -3.33 -15.67 -24.65
N GLY A 97 -3.04 -15.65 -23.33
CA GLY A 97 -2.45 -14.49 -22.66
C GLY A 97 -1.01 -14.16 -23.11
N ARG A 98 -0.24 -15.18 -23.50
CA ARG A 98 1.14 -15.01 -24.01
C ARG A 98 1.18 -14.75 -25.52
N GLY A 99 0.22 -15.27 -26.28
CA GLY A 99 0.23 -15.24 -27.74
C GLY A 99 0.05 -13.85 -28.35
N TRP A 100 -0.89 -13.05 -27.84
CA TRP A 100 -1.15 -11.71 -28.39
C TRP A 100 -0.04 -10.70 -28.01
N LEU A 101 0.48 -10.77 -26.79
CA LEU A 101 1.63 -9.98 -26.35
C LEU A 101 2.88 -10.29 -27.17
N ALA A 102 3.16 -11.57 -27.41
CA ALA A 102 4.30 -11.98 -28.24
C ALA A 102 4.20 -11.53 -29.70
N ARG A 103 2.98 -11.30 -30.23
CA ARG A 103 2.77 -10.71 -31.56
C ARG A 103 3.03 -9.21 -31.58
N LEU A 104 2.63 -8.49 -30.52
CA LEU A 104 2.85 -7.05 -30.39
C LEU A 104 4.35 -6.69 -30.39
N PHE A 105 5.15 -7.42 -29.62
CA PHE A 105 6.61 -7.18 -29.55
C PHE A 105 7.38 -7.66 -30.79
N ARG A 106 6.77 -8.49 -31.65
CA ARG A 106 7.40 -8.96 -32.90
C ARG A 106 7.41 -7.90 -34.00
N HIS A 107 6.48 -6.95 -33.97
CA HIS A 107 6.38 -5.88 -34.96
C HIS A 107 7.44 -4.78 -34.81
N ASN A 108 8.19 -4.75 -33.70
CA ASN A 108 9.16 -3.68 -33.41
C ASN A 108 10.62 -4.04 -33.72
N LYS A 109 10.87 -5.11 -34.50
CA LYS A 109 12.24 -5.58 -34.81
C LYS A 109 12.50 -5.76 -36.30
N ALA A 110 11.90 -4.89 -37.11
CA ALA A 110 12.20 -4.73 -38.53
C ALA A 110 12.17 -3.24 -38.90
N SER A 111 13.15 -2.49 -38.38
CA SER A 111 13.62 -1.24 -38.98
C SER A 111 15.04 -0.96 -38.54
#